data_AF-A0A2Z2KRG5-F1
#
_entry.id   AF-A0A2Z2KRG5-F1
#
_cell.length_a   1.000
_cell.length_b   1.000
_cell.length_c   1.000
_cell.angle_alpha   90.00
_cell.angle_beta   90.00
_cell.angle_gamma   90.00
#
_symmetry.space_group_name_H-M   'P 1'
#
loop_
_entity.id
_entity.type
_entity.pdbx_description
1 polymer ?
#
loop_
_entity_poly.entity_id
_entity_poly.type
_entity_poly.pdbx_seq_one_letter_code
_entity_poly.pdbx_strand_id
1 'polypeptide(L)'
;MSTPEREIKVTLLDGSEVLMNTGDRVLFQASRPGAIPLAVEADTIMDDMLLALEDAHNQLGVMRKSFMFSGSALAEVQQTVEELDIALDLSVEETNKWVTLANSATADNERLRRLLEENKLTDPEERSEKV
;
A
#
# COMPACT_ATOMS: atom_id res chain seq x y z
N MET A 1 -19.28 56.09 -11.49
CA MET A 1 -18.90 56.39 -10.10
C MET A 1 -17.49 55.85 -9.89
N SER A 2 -16.48 56.70 -9.65
CA SER A 2 -15.13 56.21 -9.33
C SER A 2 -15.10 55.75 -7.88
N THR A 3 -14.47 54.61 -7.63
CA THR A 3 -14.16 54.17 -6.26
C THR A 3 -13.23 55.20 -5.61
N PRO A 4 -13.47 55.60 -4.36
CA PRO A 4 -12.57 56.53 -3.66
C PRO A 4 -11.19 55.88 -3.51
N GLU A 5 -10.14 56.70 -3.68
CA GLU A 5 -8.76 56.30 -3.45
C GLU A 5 -8.58 55.86 -2.00
N ARG A 6 -7.98 54.69 -1.81
CA ARG A 6 -7.74 54.09 -0.51
C ARG A 6 -6.43 53.33 -0.53
N GLU A 7 -5.77 53.32 0.62
CA GLU A 7 -4.64 52.45 0.89
C GLU A 7 -5.17 51.18 1.55
N ILE A 8 -4.91 50.03 0.93
CA ILE A 8 -5.27 48.72 1.48
C ILE A 8 -4.00 48.10 2.03
N LYS A 9 -4.01 47.75 3.32
CA LYS A 9 -2.89 47.13 4.01
C LYS A 9 -3.28 45.75 4.52
N VAL A 10 -2.51 44.73 4.17
CA VAL A 10 -2.75 43.33 4.53
C VAL A 10 -1.49 42.73 5.12
N THR A 11 -1.60 42.10 6.30
CA THR A 11 -0.52 41.28 6.86
C THR A 11 -0.68 39.84 6.38
N LEU A 12 0.37 39.28 5.80
CA LEU A 12 0.41 37.90 5.30
C LEU A 12 0.73 36.90 6.43
N LEU A 13 0.52 35.62 6.14
CA LEU A 13 0.73 34.52 7.11
C LEU A 13 2.19 34.37 7.55
N ASP A 14 3.13 34.81 6.72
CA ASP A 14 4.56 34.85 7.03
C ASP A 14 4.96 36.08 7.89
N GLY A 15 4.01 36.96 8.21
CA GLY A 15 4.23 38.19 8.96
C GLY A 15 4.69 39.39 8.13
N SER A 16 4.84 39.24 6.81
CA SER A 16 5.09 40.36 5.91
C SER A 16 3.83 41.21 5.69
N GLU A 17 3.99 42.44 5.20
CA GLU A 17 2.89 43.35 4.90
C GLU A 17 2.86 43.71 3.41
N VAL A 18 1.68 43.65 2.82
CA VAL A 18 1.40 44.14 1.47
C VAL A 18 0.56 45.40 1.58
N LEU A 19 0.99 46.45 0.90
CA LEU A 19 0.27 47.71 0.79
C LEU A 19 -0.10 47.96 -0.68
N MET A 20 -1.36 48.31 -0.92
CA MET A 20 -1.86 48.67 -2.24
C MET A 20 -2.44 50.07 -2.20
N ASN A 21 -1.84 50.97 -2.99
CA ASN A 21 -2.44 52.28 -3.24
C ASN A 21 -3.36 52.16 -4.47
N THR A 22 -4.68 52.31 -4.27
CA THR A 22 -5.64 52.16 -5.37
C THR A 22 -5.66 53.35 -6.33
N GLY A 23 -5.15 54.52 -5.93
CA GLY A 23 -5.02 55.71 -6.79
C GLY A 23 -3.90 55.51 -7.80
N ASP A 24 -2.69 55.27 -7.28
CA ASP A 24 -1.48 55.09 -8.11
C ASP A 24 -1.39 53.70 -8.75
N ARG A 25 -2.21 52.75 -8.28
CA ARG A 25 -2.19 51.32 -8.68
C ARG A 25 -0.83 50.67 -8.48
N VAL A 26 -0.13 51.07 -7.42
CA VAL A 26 1.18 50.52 -7.04
C VAL A 26 1.01 49.58 -5.86
N LEU A 27 1.70 48.44 -5.95
CA LEU A 27 1.85 47.47 -4.87
C LEU A 27 3.20 47.66 -4.19
N PHE A 28 3.18 47.54 -2.88
CA PHE A 28 4.38 47.54 -2.06
C PHE A 28 4.37 46.33 -1.13
N GLN A 29 5.56 45.81 -0.84
CA GLN A 29 5.76 44.76 0.14
C GLN A 29 6.80 45.21 1.17
N ALA A 30 6.50 44.98 2.44
CA ALA A 30 7.41 45.14 3.56
C ALA A 30 7.60 43.79 4.24
N SER A 31 8.83 43.42 4.56
CA SER A 31 9.14 42.11 5.18
C SER A 31 8.54 41.93 6.58
N ARG A 32 8.16 43.02 7.24
CA ARG A 32 7.50 43.05 8.56
C ARG A 32 6.83 44.41 8.78
N PRO A 33 5.91 44.52 9.74
CA PRO A 33 5.31 45.80 10.12
C PRO A 33 6.34 46.88 10.44
N GLY A 34 6.24 48.02 9.76
CA GLY A 34 7.14 49.17 9.93
C GLY A 34 8.50 49.03 9.24
N ALA A 35 8.77 47.95 8.50
CA ALA A 35 9.92 47.90 7.60
C ALA A 35 9.72 48.83 6.40
N ILE A 36 10.82 49.19 5.74
CA ILE A 36 10.78 50.02 4.53
C ILE A 36 10.06 49.23 3.43
N PRO A 37 8.91 49.73 2.91
CA PRO A 37 8.18 49.06 1.85
C PRO A 37 8.92 49.22 0.51
N LEU A 38 9.04 48.12 -0.22
CA LEU A 38 9.61 48.09 -1.58
C LEU A 38 8.48 47.97 -2.60
N ALA A 39 8.58 48.73 -3.69
CA ALA A 39 7.62 48.63 -4.79
C ALA A 39 7.75 47.24 -5.45
N VAL A 40 6.62 46.62 -5.72
CA VAL A 40 6.54 45.32 -6.38
C VAL A 40 5.77 45.48 -7.67
N GLU A 41 6.34 44.96 -8.76
CA GLU A 41 5.68 44.93 -10.05
C GLU A 41 4.63 43.81 -10.06
N ALA A 42 3.38 44.15 -10.35
CA ALA A 42 2.28 43.19 -10.33
C ALA A 42 2.51 42.00 -11.28
N ASP A 43 3.18 42.25 -12.41
CA ASP A 43 3.48 41.22 -13.41
C ASP A 43 4.43 40.16 -12.85
N THR A 44 5.43 40.55 -12.06
CA THR A 44 6.36 39.61 -11.41
C THR A 44 5.64 38.69 -10.40
N ILE A 45 4.64 39.21 -9.68
CA ILE A 45 3.83 38.41 -8.76
C ILE A 45 3.02 37.37 -9.54
N MET A 46 2.43 37.76 -10.67
CA MET A 46 1.64 36.87 -11.50
C MET A 46 2.49 35.76 -12.12
N ASP A 47 3.70 36.08 -12.59
CA ASP A 47 4.64 35.10 -13.13
C ASP A 47 5.07 34.09 -12.07
N ASP A 48 5.42 34.55 -10.86
CA ASP A 48 5.77 33.68 -9.74
C ASP A 48 4.59 32.77 -9.33
N MET A 49 3.37 33.31 -9.32
CA MET A 49 2.16 32.53 -9.05
C MET A 49 1.92 31.46 -10.10
N LEU A 50 2.10 31.78 -11.38
CA LEU A 50 1.94 30.83 -12.48
C LEU A 50 3.00 29.74 -12.44
N LEU A 51 4.26 30.09 -12.15
CA LEU A 51 5.35 29.15 -11.96
C LEU A 51 5.09 28.20 -10.79
N ALA A 52 4.67 28.74 -9.64
CA ALA A 52 4.33 27.93 -8.47
C ALA A 52 3.15 27.00 -8.74
N LEU A 53 2.14 27.47 -9.49
CA LEU A 53 1.00 26.65 -9.89
C LEU A 53 1.40 25.53 -10.86
N GLU A 54 2.26 25.83 -11.82
CA GLU A 54 2.80 24.85 -12.77
C GLU A 54 3.62 23.77 -12.04
N ASP A 55 4.50 24.17 -11.12
CA ASP A 55 5.29 23.22 -10.33
C ASP A 55 4.41 22.33 -9.46
N ALA A 56 3.43 22.92 -8.75
CA ALA A 56 2.45 22.16 -7.97
C ALA A 56 1.64 21.17 -8.85
N HIS A 57 1.25 21.60 -10.05
CA HIS A 57 0.56 20.74 -11.01
C HIS A 57 1.43 19.57 -11.47
N ASN A 58 2.70 19.83 -11.77
CA ASN A 58 3.67 18.82 -12.18
C ASN A 58 3.93 17.81 -11.06
N GLN A 59 4.10 18.27 -9.81
CA GLN A 59 4.25 17.40 -8.65
C GLN A 59 3.02 16.49 -8.45
N LEU A 60 1.80 17.03 -8.56
CA LEU A 60 0.57 16.24 -8.52
C LEU A 60 0.54 15.19 -9.65
N GLY A 61 1.00 15.54 -10.85
CA GLY A 61 1.12 14.61 -11.98
C GLY A 61 2.07 13.44 -11.68
N VAL A 62 3.22 13.71 -11.08
CA VAL A 62 4.20 12.69 -10.68
C VAL A 62 3.63 11.79 -9.59
N MET A 63 3.04 12.38 -8.53
CA MET A 63 2.41 11.61 -7.45
C MET A 63 1.29 10.71 -7.97
N ARG A 64 0.46 11.21 -8.88
CA ARG A 64 -0.63 10.42 -9.48
C ARG A 64 -0.11 9.22 -10.27
N LYS A 65 0.97 9.39 -11.04
CA LYS A 65 1.62 8.27 -11.76
C LYS A 65 2.16 7.23 -10.79
N SER A 66 2.86 7.67 -9.74
CA SER A 66 3.40 6.78 -8.70
C SER A 66 2.29 6.01 -7.99
N PHE A 67 1.18 6.68 -7.69
CA PHE A 67 0.02 6.05 -7.06
C PHE A 67 -0.62 4.98 -7.95
N MET A 68 -0.81 5.27 -9.24
CA MET A 68 -1.34 4.28 -10.20
C MET A 68 -0.44 3.05 -10.33
N PHE A 69 0.88 3.24 -10.43
CA PHE A 69 1.85 2.14 -10.48
C PHE A 69 1.85 1.29 -9.20
N SER A 70 1.78 1.95 -8.04
CA SER A 70 1.71 1.23 -6.76
C SER A 70 0.40 0.45 -6.63
N GLY A 71 -0.71 1.01 -7.13
CA GLY A 71 -2.01 0.34 -7.18
C GLY A 71 -2.02 -0.91 -8.06
N SER A 72 -1.36 -0.86 -9.23
CA SER A 72 -1.25 -2.06 -10.09
C SER A 72 -0.38 -3.14 -9.45
N ALA A 73 0.77 -2.77 -8.86
CA ALA A 73 1.62 -3.72 -8.16
C ALA A 73 0.91 -4.36 -6.96
N LEU A 74 0.09 -3.59 -6.23
CA LEU A 74 -0.71 -4.12 -5.13
C LEU A 74 -1.75 -5.13 -5.63
N ALA A 75 -2.40 -4.87 -6.76
CA ALA A 75 -3.37 -5.78 -7.36
C ALA A 75 -2.72 -7.10 -7.79
N GLU A 76 -1.52 -7.05 -8.40
CA GLU A 76 -0.75 -8.25 -8.74
C GLU A 76 -0.40 -9.07 -7.49
N VAL A 77 0.07 -8.41 -6.42
CA VAL A 77 0.37 -9.09 -5.15
C VAL A 77 -0.89 -9.73 -4.56
N GLN A 78 -2.03 -9.03 -4.55
CA GLN A 78 -3.30 -9.58 -4.06
C GLN A 78 -3.70 -10.83 -4.83
N GLN A 79 -3.57 -10.83 -6.16
CA GLN A 79 -3.85 -12.01 -6.97
C GLN A 79 -2.94 -13.19 -6.60
N THR A 80 -1.62 -12.94 -6.45
CA THR A 80 -0.69 -14.02 -6.08
C THR A 80 -0.98 -14.62 -4.70
N VAL A 81 -1.46 -13.79 -3.75
CA VAL A 81 -1.86 -14.26 -2.42
C VAL A 81 -3.08 -15.17 -2.53
N GLU A 82 -4.08 -14.80 -3.33
CA GLU A 82 -5.27 -15.61 -3.56
C GLU A 82 -4.93 -16.95 -4.22
N GLU A 83 -4.05 -16.95 -5.22
CA GLU A 83 -3.57 -18.17 -5.87
C GLU A 83 -2.82 -19.11 -4.89
N LEU A 84 -1.99 -18.54 -4.01
CA LEU A 84 -1.28 -19.31 -2.99
C LEU A 84 -2.20 -19.89 -1.92
N ASP A 85 -3.27 -19.17 -1.54
CA ASP A 85 -4.27 -19.64 -0.58
C ASP A 85 -5.01 -20.87 -1.11
N ILE A 86 -5.46 -20.81 -2.37
CA ILE A 86 -6.08 -21.94 -3.07
C ILE A 86 -5.11 -23.14 -3.15
N ALA A 87 -3.84 -22.90 -3.49
CA ALA A 87 -2.84 -23.96 -3.58
C ALA A 87 -2.58 -24.61 -2.22
N LEU A 88 -2.58 -23.83 -1.14
CA LEU A 88 -2.42 -24.32 0.22
C LEU A 88 -3.60 -25.22 0.62
N ASP A 89 -4.83 -24.78 0.37
CA ASP A 89 -6.04 -25.57 0.67
C ASP A 89 -6.03 -26.91 -0.04
N LEU A 90 -5.69 -26.94 -1.33
CA LEU A 90 -5.57 -28.16 -2.11
C LEU A 90 -4.49 -29.09 -1.56
N SER A 91 -3.32 -28.54 -1.20
CA SER A 91 -2.23 -29.31 -0.61
C SER A 91 -2.61 -29.90 0.75
N VAL A 92 -3.36 -29.17 1.57
CA VAL A 92 -3.86 -29.66 2.86
C VAL A 92 -4.87 -30.77 2.65
N GLU A 93 -5.80 -30.63 1.70
CA GLU A 93 -6.78 -31.67 1.38
C GLU A 93 -6.08 -32.96 0.91
N GLU A 94 -5.09 -32.84 0.04
CA GLU A 94 -4.31 -33.98 -0.42
C GLU A 94 -3.56 -34.66 0.73
N THR A 95 -2.92 -33.88 1.61
CA THR A 95 -2.23 -34.41 2.79
C THR A 95 -3.19 -35.17 3.70
N ASN A 96 -4.40 -34.63 3.93
CA ASN A 96 -5.43 -35.31 4.73
C ASN A 96 -5.89 -36.64 4.12
N LYS A 97 -5.98 -36.72 2.79
CA LYS A 97 -6.28 -37.99 2.08
C LYS A 97 -5.18 -39.02 2.34
N TRP A 98 -3.92 -38.63 2.19
CA TRP A 98 -2.79 -39.53 2.45
C TRP A 98 -2.72 -40.01 3.90
N VAL A 99 -2.96 -39.12 4.87
CA VAL A 99 -3.04 -39.48 6.29
C VAL A 99 -4.15 -40.49 6.54
N THR A 100 -5.33 -40.28 5.94
CA THR A 100 -6.47 -41.20 6.09
C THR A 100 -6.16 -42.59 5.53
N LEU A 101 -5.54 -42.65 4.34
CA LEU A 101 -5.10 -43.90 3.72
C LEU A 101 -4.04 -44.62 4.57
N ALA A 102 -3.05 -43.88 5.08
CA ALA A 102 -2.01 -44.43 5.95
C ALA A 102 -2.59 -45.01 7.24
N ASN A 103 -3.56 -44.34 7.86
CA ASN A 103 -4.25 -44.82 9.05
C ASN A 103 -5.04 -46.11 8.75
N SER A 104 -5.76 -46.15 7.62
CA SER A 104 -6.48 -47.36 7.19
C SER A 104 -5.54 -48.54 6.97
N ALA A 105 -4.44 -48.34 6.24
CA ALA A 105 -3.45 -49.38 5.99
C ALA A 105 -2.78 -49.87 7.28
N THR A 106 -2.55 -48.97 8.24
CA THR A 106 -1.99 -49.33 9.56
C THR A 106 -2.97 -50.21 10.34
N ALA A 107 -4.27 -49.85 10.35
CA ALA A 107 -5.31 -50.65 10.98
C ALA A 107 -5.47 -52.04 10.35
N ASP A 108 -5.43 -52.12 9.02
CA ASP A 108 -5.49 -53.41 8.30
C ASP A 108 -4.28 -54.29 8.61
N ASN A 109 -3.07 -53.71 8.65
CA ASN A 109 -1.85 -54.43 9.04
C ASN A 109 -1.93 -54.95 10.48
N GLU A 110 -2.46 -54.16 11.41
CA GLU A 110 -2.65 -54.60 12.79
C GLU A 110 -3.67 -55.74 12.89
N ARG A 111 -4.76 -55.67 12.12
CA ARG A 111 -5.74 -56.76 12.01
C ARG A 111 -5.10 -58.04 11.46
N LEU A 112 -4.29 -57.95 10.40
CA LEU A 112 -3.58 -59.09 9.84
C LEU A 112 -2.60 -59.71 10.84
N ARG A 113 -1.88 -58.89 11.62
CA ARG A 113 -1.00 -59.38 12.70
C ARG A 113 -1.78 -60.19 13.74
N ARG A 114 -2.92 -59.68 14.21
CA ARG A 114 -3.78 -60.42 15.15
C ARG A 114 -4.25 -61.75 14.58
N LEU A 115 -4.68 -61.77 13.31
CA LEU A 115 -5.09 -63.01 12.64
C LEU A 115 -3.94 -64.02 12.50
N LEU A 116 -2.71 -63.55 12.24
CA LEU A 116 -1.53 -64.42 12.17
C LEU A 116 -1.17 -65.01 13.53
N GLU A 117 -1.25 -64.21 14.60
CA GLU A 117 -1.05 -64.66 15.99
C GLU A 117 -2.13 -65.66 16.41
N GLU A 118 -3.42 -65.38 16.14
CA GLU A 118 -4.54 -66.27 16.44
C GLU A 118 -4.42 -67.63 15.74
N ASN A 119 -3.94 -67.64 14.50
CA ASN A 119 -3.75 -68.87 13.72
C ASN A 119 -2.41 -69.57 13.99
N LYS A 120 -1.59 -69.09 14.94
CA LYS A 120 -0.25 -69.60 15.25
C LYS A 120 0.64 -69.74 14.00
N LEU A 121 0.46 -68.84 13.04
CA LEU A 121 1.20 -68.81 11.78
C LEU A 121 2.51 -68.00 11.90
N THR A 122 2.79 -67.47 13.08
CA THR A 122 3.94 -66.61 13.38
C THR A 122 5.24 -67.38 13.63
N ASP A 123 5.19 -68.71 13.82
CA ASP A 123 6.38 -69.52 14.08
C ASP A 123 6.63 -70.56 12.97
N PRO A 124 7.64 -70.38 12.11
CA PRO A 124 7.99 -71.36 11.09
C PRO A 124 8.72 -72.60 11.67
N GLU A 125 9.19 -72.57 12.92
CA GLU A 125 9.96 -73.66 13.51
C GLU A 125 9.09 -74.85 13.98
N GLU A 126 7.85 -74.61 14.44
CA GLU A 126 6.93 -75.69 14.88
C GLU A 126 6.40 -76.57 13.73
N ARG A 127 6.55 -76.14 12.46
CA ARG A 127 6.07 -76.91 11.29
C ARG A 127 7.01 -78.04 10.84
N SER A 128 8.24 -78.10 11.36
CA SER A 128 9.23 -79.09 10.94
C SER A 128 9.24 -80.39 11.75
N GLU A 129 8.51 -80.47 12.87
CA GLU A 129 8.57 -81.62 13.80
C GLU A 129 7.50 -82.71 13.57
N LYS A 130 6.72 -82.62 12.48
CA LYS A 130 5.75 -83.67 12.10
C LYS A 130 5.88 -84.05 10.63
N VAL A 131 7.00 -84.67 10.26
CA VAL A 131 7.10 -85.58 9.11
C VAL A 131 7.85 -86.83 9.54
#